data_AF-A0AB35UIL1-F1
#
_entry.id   AF-A0AB35UIL1-F1
#
_cell.length_a   1.000
_cell.length_b   1.000
_cell.length_c   1.000
_cell.angle_alpha   90.00
_cell.angle_beta   90.00
_cell.angle_gamma   90.00
#
_symmetry.space_group_name_H-M   'P 1'
#
loop_
_entity.id
_entity.type
_entity.pdbx_description
1 polymer ?
#
loop_
_entity_poly.entity_id
_entity_poly.type
_entity_poly.pdbx_seq_one_letter_code
_entity_poly.pdbx_strand_id
1 'polypeptide(L)'
;MSDETIQLDAVELATELTIAWLSNPNTRTSADDVPAFLAQMHSSVQSLIGGANEANAPVADTEQYTPAVSARKSLANPDFIVSMIDGKPYKTLRRHLTTHGLT
;
A
#
# COMPACT_ATOMS: atom_id res chain seq x y z
N MET A 1 -17.59 -37.53 7.08
CA MET A 1 -16.21 -37.16 7.46
C MET A 1 -16.27 -35.67 7.70
N SER A 2 -16.37 -35.29 8.97
CA SER A 2 -16.53 -33.90 9.38
C SER A 2 -15.31 -33.13 8.93
N ASP A 3 -15.53 -32.06 8.18
CA ASP A 3 -14.52 -31.08 7.81
C ASP A 3 -14.08 -30.42 9.13
N GLU A 4 -13.03 -30.97 9.74
CA GLU A 4 -12.35 -30.38 10.89
C GLU A 4 -11.68 -29.13 10.35
N THR A 5 -12.41 -28.02 10.45
CA THR A 5 -11.89 -26.68 10.23
C THR A 5 -10.76 -26.53 11.23
N ILE A 6 -9.53 -26.75 10.76
CA ILE A 6 -8.31 -26.50 11.52
C ILE A 6 -8.44 -25.05 11.98
N GLN A 7 -8.75 -24.84 13.26
CA GLN A 7 -8.70 -23.52 13.87
C GLN A 7 -7.22 -23.15 13.93
N LEU A 8 -6.73 -22.57 12.82
CA LEU A 8 -5.38 -22.04 12.71
C LEU A 8 -5.32 -20.81 13.61
N ASP A 9 -4.77 -20.96 14.83
CA ASP A 9 -4.48 -19.81 15.67
C ASP A 9 -3.27 -19.08 15.08
N ALA A 10 -3.52 -17.90 14.51
CA ALA A 10 -2.50 -17.08 13.89
C ALA A 10 -1.41 -16.68 14.88
N VAL A 11 -1.75 -16.54 16.17
CA VAL A 11 -0.81 -16.20 17.23
C VAL A 11 0.14 -17.37 17.48
N GLU A 12 -0.39 -18.58 17.65
CA GLU A 12 0.41 -19.79 17.88
C GLU A 12 1.40 -20.01 16.74
N LEU A 13 0.94 -20.00 15.48
CA LEU A 13 1.80 -20.18 14.31
C LEU A 13 2.89 -19.11 14.18
N ALA A 14 2.56 -17.85 14.44
CA ALA A 14 3.54 -16.76 14.40
C ALA A 14 4.60 -16.91 15.50
N THR A 15 4.20 -17.37 16.69
CA THR A 15 5.15 -17.63 17.79
C THR A 15 6.08 -18.78 17.45
N GLU A 16 5.57 -19.89 16.91
CA GLU A 16 6.39 -21.03 16.49
C GLU A 16 7.40 -20.65 15.40
N LEU A 17 6.97 -19.89 14.39
CA LEU A 17 7.85 -19.35 13.35
C LEU A 17 8.95 -18.46 13.93
N THR A 18 8.62 -17.63 14.92
CA THR A 18 9.58 -16.76 15.58
C THR A 18 10.59 -17.55 16.42
N ILE A 19 10.13 -18.57 17.14
CA ILE A 19 11.00 -19.50 17.89
C ILE A 19 11.92 -20.25 16.93
N ALA A 20 11.40 -20.78 15.82
CA ALA A 20 12.20 -21.49 14.83
C ALA A 20 13.26 -20.57 14.21
N TRP A 21 12.90 -19.33 13.87
CA TRP A 21 13.84 -18.34 13.36
C TRP A 21 14.94 -17.97 14.35
N LEU A 22 14.61 -17.82 15.64
CA LEU A 22 15.58 -17.58 16.72
C LEU A 22 16.47 -18.80 17.03
N SER A 23 15.94 -20.01 16.86
CA SER A 23 16.70 -21.25 17.08
C SER A 23 17.79 -21.49 16.03
N ASN A 24 17.73 -20.79 14.89
CA ASN A 24 18.72 -20.90 13.84
C ASN A 24 20.04 -20.21 14.27
N PRO A 25 21.16 -20.95 14.36
CA PRO A 25 22.44 -20.41 14.83
C PRO A 25 23.05 -19.34 13.91
N ASN A 26 22.58 -19.23 12.67
CA ASN A 26 23.02 -18.20 11.72
C ASN A 26 22.20 -16.91 11.80
N THR A 27 21.11 -16.89 12.58
CA THR A 27 20.28 -15.69 12.74
C THR A 27 21.02 -14.68 13.62
N ARG A 28 21.38 -13.54 13.02
CA ARG A 28 21.99 -12.41 13.74
C ARG A 28 20.92 -11.35 13.95
N THR A 29 20.40 -11.25 15.17
CA THR A 29 19.35 -10.30 15.52
C THR A 29 19.52 -9.79 16.95
N SER A 30 19.00 -8.60 17.23
CA SER A 30 18.95 -8.01 18.57
C SER A 30 17.61 -8.34 19.22
N ALA A 31 17.55 -8.31 20.55
CA ALA A 31 16.31 -8.56 21.28
C ALA A 31 15.17 -7.58 20.88
N ASP A 32 15.54 -6.36 20.48
CA ASP A 32 14.61 -5.31 20.05
C ASP A 32 13.94 -5.61 18.70
N ASP A 33 14.51 -6.49 17.87
CA ASP A 33 13.97 -6.84 16.56
C ASP A 33 12.87 -7.91 16.67
N VAL A 34 12.86 -8.69 17.75
CA VAL A 34 11.97 -9.85 17.94
C VAL A 34 10.49 -9.46 17.95
N PRO A 35 10.06 -8.39 18.67
CA PRO A 35 8.66 -7.96 18.66
C PRO A 35 8.20 -7.53 17.25
N ALA A 36 9.06 -6.85 16.50
CA ALA A 36 8.76 -6.41 15.15
C ALA A 36 8.62 -7.61 14.19
N PHE A 37 9.52 -8.59 14.30
CA PHE A 37 9.46 -9.83 13.52
C PHE A 37 8.20 -10.64 13.82
N LEU A 38 7.86 -10.82 15.10
CA LEU A 38 6.66 -11.54 15.52
C LEU A 38 5.38 -10.88 14.98
N ALA A 39 5.29 -9.55 15.06
CA ALA A 39 4.15 -8.81 14.50
C ALA A 39 4.03 -9.00 12.98
N GLN A 40 5.15 -9.01 12.26
CA GLN A 40 5.17 -9.26 10.82
C GLN A 40 4.72 -10.68 10.47
N MET A 41 5.21 -11.70 11.19
CA MET A 41 4.80 -13.09 10.96
C MET A 41 3.31 -13.30 11.27
N HIS A 42 2.82 -12.73 12.37
CA HIS A 42 1.40 -12.76 12.73
C HIS A 42 0.54 -12.12 11.63
N SER A 43 0.92 -10.95 11.13
CA SER A 43 0.20 -10.30 10.03
C SER A 43 0.19 -11.14 8.75
N SER A 44 1.32 -11.76 8.40
CA SER A 44 1.43 -12.63 7.22
C SER A 44 0.55 -13.86 7.35
N VAL A 45 0.59 -14.54 8.49
CA VAL A 45 -0.22 -15.74 8.78
C VAL A 45 -1.71 -15.39 8.81
N GLN A 46 -2.08 -14.28 9.46
CA GLN A 46 -3.46 -13.79 9.49
C GLN A 46 -4.01 -13.49 8.09
N SER A 47 -3.16 -12.95 7.19
CA SER A 47 -3.53 -12.67 5.80
C SER A 47 -3.74 -13.95 4.98
N LEU A 48 -2.96 -15.00 5.28
CA LEU A 48 -3.08 -16.31 4.63
C LEU A 48 -4.33 -17.06 5.11
N ILE A 49 -4.58 -17.07 6.42
CA ILE A 49 -5.77 -17.70 7.03
C ILE A 49 -7.04 -16.98 6.60
N GLY A 50 -7.00 -15.65 6.55
CA GLY A 50 -8.10 -14.80 6.09
C GLY A 50 -8.39 -14.88 4.58
N GLY A 51 -7.61 -15.67 3.83
CA GLY A 51 -7.79 -15.89 2.40
C GLY A 51 -7.67 -14.60 1.59
N ALA A 52 -6.45 -14.11 1.39
CA ALA A 52 -6.08 -13.12 0.37
C ALA A 52 -7.20 -12.15 -0.03
N ASN A 53 -7.70 -11.36 0.93
CA ASN A 53 -8.34 -10.10 0.60
C ASN A 53 -7.20 -9.10 0.52
N GLU A 54 -6.65 -8.93 -0.69
CA GLU A 54 -5.79 -7.80 -1.08
C GLU A 54 -6.58 -6.49 -0.91
N ALA A 55 -6.83 -6.09 0.33
CA ALA A 55 -7.44 -4.82 0.69
C ALA A 55 -6.53 -3.97 1.60
N ASN A 56 -5.37 -4.50 2.00
CA ASN A 56 -4.36 -3.78 2.76
C ASN A 56 -2.97 -3.91 2.10
N ALA A 57 -2.85 -3.52 0.83
CA ALA A 57 -1.67 -2.72 0.52
C ALA A 57 -1.71 -1.52 1.46
N PRO A 58 -0.59 -1.06 2.06
CA PRO A 58 -0.62 0.25 2.68
C PRO A 58 -1.11 1.17 1.58
N VAL A 59 -2.27 1.76 1.78
CA VAL A 59 -2.71 2.91 1.01
C VAL A 59 -1.67 3.94 1.38
N ALA A 60 -0.53 3.91 0.69
CA ALA A 60 0.33 5.07 0.57
C ALA A 60 -0.67 6.15 0.21
N ASP A 61 -0.89 7.09 1.13
CA ASP A 61 -1.80 8.20 0.98
C ASP A 61 -1.66 8.66 -0.47
N THR A 62 -2.59 8.20 -1.31
CA THR A 62 -2.70 8.71 -2.65
C THR A 62 -3.32 10.03 -2.33
N GLU A 63 -2.46 11.03 -2.07
CA GLU A 63 -2.82 12.41 -1.94
C GLU A 63 -3.89 12.61 -2.99
N GLN A 64 -5.14 12.72 -2.54
CA GLN A 64 -6.26 12.88 -3.45
C GLN A 64 -6.05 14.28 -4.00
N TYR A 65 -5.31 14.36 -5.11
CA TYR A 65 -5.11 15.56 -5.89
C TYR A 65 -6.48 15.94 -6.42
N THR A 66 -7.23 16.66 -5.58
CA THR A 66 -8.56 17.13 -5.89
C THR A 66 -8.39 18.08 -7.05
N PRO A 67 -8.85 17.72 -8.26
CA PRO A 67 -8.52 18.48 -9.44
C PRO A 67 -9.19 19.86 -9.34
N ALA A 68 -8.45 20.92 -9.67
CA ALA A 68 -8.95 22.29 -9.63
C ALA A 68 -10.20 22.48 -10.53
N VAL A 69 -10.31 21.66 -11.58
CA VAL A 69 -11.44 21.61 -12.51
C VAL A 69 -11.70 20.19 -12.99
N SER A 70 -12.93 19.91 -13.44
CA SER A 70 -13.22 18.62 -14.11
C SER A 70 -12.56 18.54 -15.48
N ALA A 71 -12.30 17.33 -15.97
CA ALA A 71 -11.74 17.11 -17.32
C ALA A 71 -12.59 17.78 -18.43
N ARG A 72 -13.92 17.77 -18.28
CA ARG A 72 -14.83 18.45 -19.22
C ARG A 72 -14.61 19.96 -19.23
N LYS A 73 -14.37 20.57 -18.06
CA LYS A 73 -14.10 22.02 -17.94
C LYS A 73 -12.69 22.37 -18.43
N SER A 74 -11.72 21.47 -18.24
CA SER A 74 -10.36 21.61 -18.77
C SER A 74 -10.34 21.76 -20.29
N LEU A 75 -11.16 20.98 -21.00
CA LEU A 75 -11.19 20.91 -22.46
C LEU A 75 -12.34 21.68 -23.12
N ALA A 76 -13.08 22.48 -22.36
CA ALA A 76 -14.31 23.12 -22.85
C ALA A 76 -14.07 24.20 -23.92
N ASN A 77 -12.88 24.80 -23.97
CA ASN A 77 -12.53 25.86 -24.90
C ASN A 77 -11.43 25.38 -25.88
N PRO A 78 -11.59 25.56 -27.21
CA PRO A 78 -10.56 25.19 -28.18
C PRO A 78 -9.31 26.09 -28.16
N ASP A 79 -9.39 27.31 -27.62
CA ASP A 79 -8.28 28.28 -27.61
C ASP A 79 -7.30 28.05 -26.45
N PHE A 80 -7.74 27.40 -25.36
CA PHE A 80 -6.91 27.11 -24.18
C PHE A 80 -7.43 25.92 -23.38
N ILE A 81 -6.50 25.23 -22.71
CA ILE A 81 -6.74 24.12 -21.80
C ILE A 81 -6.55 24.61 -20.36
N VAL A 82 -7.51 24.35 -19.47
CA VAL A 82 -7.38 24.70 -18.05
C VAL A 82 -6.66 23.57 -17.31
N SER A 83 -5.56 23.86 -16.63
CA SER A 83 -4.82 22.85 -15.86
C SER A 83 -5.64 22.32 -14.68
N MET A 84 -5.63 21.01 -14.48
CA MET A 84 -6.28 20.37 -13.33
C MET A 84 -5.44 20.48 -12.04
N ILE A 85 -4.19 20.96 -12.14
CA ILE A 85 -3.28 21.13 -11.01
C ILE A 85 -3.49 22.48 -10.34
N ASP A 86 -3.54 23.57 -11.12
CA ASP A 86 -3.61 24.95 -10.59
C ASP A 86 -4.83 25.75 -11.05
N GLY A 87 -5.67 25.20 -11.94
CA GLY A 87 -6.89 25.83 -12.43
C GLY A 87 -6.68 26.99 -13.41
N LYS A 88 -5.46 27.20 -13.91
CA LYS A 88 -5.14 28.32 -14.83
C LYS A 88 -5.24 27.91 -16.31
N PRO A 89 -5.60 28.84 -17.20
CA PRO A 89 -5.68 28.57 -18.65
C PRO A 89 -4.29 28.60 -19.31
N TYR A 90 -4.02 27.61 -20.16
CA TYR A 90 -2.78 27.47 -20.92
C TYR A 90 -3.05 27.08 -22.37
N LYS A 91 -2.24 27.56 -23.32
CA LYS A 91 -2.30 27.06 -24.70
C LYS A 91 -1.77 25.64 -24.85
N THR A 92 -0.77 25.26 -24.04
CA THR A 92 -0.21 23.91 -23.99
C THR A 92 0.14 23.54 -22.56
N LEU A 93 -0.14 22.30 -22.15
CA LEU A 93 0.18 21.82 -20.80
C LEU A 93 1.56 21.17 -20.69
N ARG A 94 2.25 20.89 -21.81
CA ARG A 94 3.51 20.13 -21.83
C ARG A 94 4.56 20.66 -20.84
N ARG A 95 4.92 21.95 -20.93
CA ARG A 95 5.89 22.58 -20.02
C ARG A 95 5.42 22.57 -18.56
N HIS A 96 4.12 22.77 -18.35
CA HIS A 96 3.52 22.80 -17.01
C HIS A 96 3.59 21.42 -16.35
N LEU A 97 3.18 20.36 -17.07
CA LEU A 97 3.25 18.99 -16.58
C LEU A 97 4.69 18.53 -16.30
N THR A 98 5.65 18.88 -17.16
CA THR A 98 7.08 18.59 -16.91
C THR A 98 7.60 19.28 -15.65
N THR A 99 7.16 20.52 -15.38
CA THR A 99 7.55 21.26 -14.14
C THR A 99 7.00 20.57 -12.88
N HIS A 100 5.85 19.89 -12.99
CA HIS A 100 5.24 19.10 -11.92
C HIS A 100 5.70 17.63 -11.91
N GLY A 101 6.67 17.23 -12.75
CA GLY A 101 7.19 15.86 -12.79
C GLY A 101 6.21 14.81 -13.32
N LEU A 102 5.16 15.22 -14.04
CA LEU A 102 4.08 14.34 -14.51
C LEU A 102 4.31 13.79 -15.93
N THR A 103 5.39 14.21 -16.60
CA THR A 103 5.81 13.81 -17.95
C THR A 103 7.31 13.84 -18.10
#